data_AF-A0A6P1A254-F1
#
_entry.id   AF-A0A6P1A254-F1
#
_cell.length_a   1.000
_cell.length_b   1.000
_cell.length_c   1.000
_cell.angle_alpha   90.00
_cell.angle_beta   90.00
_cell.angle_gamma   90.00
#
_symmetry.space_group_name_H-M   'P 1'
#
loop_
_entity.id
_entity.type
_entity.pdbx_description
1 polymer ?
#
loop_
_entity_poly.entity_id
_entity_poly.type
_entity_poly.pdbx_seq_one_letter_code
_entity_poly.pdbx_strand_id
1 'polypeptide(L)'
;MTLTNDSFTDGFSDSVGTLESLQKSAIAYLFSDPRLQIVKLNDQEYREGQITYRSRNKETEMMLDATLQAIDDKMSSQEHYTILSIGCGIGIFEKPFLNKLLSLNKTIHFVGVDPNKKECLKLKEWCREVSDEQSSKFSFTIYPVGFETFEATQNFDIILFINSLYYFSEIEPSIRKSYQLLRERGMILVGINPKKKLLNKRKSKGRTPSTPPALTSNPASSWKKKKKKQNKLS
;
A
#
# COMPACT_ATOMS: atom_id res chain seq x y z
N MET A 1 -12.66 -49.26 14.03
CA MET A 1 -13.17 -48.15 14.85
C MET A 1 -13.51 -47.01 13.90
N THR A 2 -14.81 -46.93 13.61
CA THR A 2 -15.48 -45.92 12.81
C THR A 2 -15.69 -44.68 13.67
N LEU A 3 -15.24 -43.51 13.21
CA LEU A 3 -15.65 -42.23 13.78
C LEU A 3 -16.85 -41.72 12.96
N THR A 4 -17.94 -41.53 13.67
CA THR A 4 -19.26 -41.15 13.20
C THR A 4 -19.31 -39.67 12.79
N ASN A 5 -19.90 -39.42 11.61
CA ASN A 5 -20.35 -38.10 11.18
C ASN A 5 -21.75 -37.85 11.76
N ASP A 6 -21.85 -36.92 12.69
CA ASP A 6 -23.04 -36.17 13.10
C ASP A 6 -22.47 -34.87 13.70
N SER A 7 -22.94 -33.64 13.48
CA SER A 7 -24.16 -33.12 12.87
C SER A 7 -23.94 -31.60 12.79
N PHE A 8 -24.07 -30.99 11.62
CA PHE A 8 -24.28 -29.54 11.50
C PHE A 8 -25.13 -29.25 10.26
N THR A 9 -26.40 -29.64 10.36
CA THR A 9 -27.44 -29.07 9.53
C THR A 9 -28.51 -28.57 10.49
N ASP A 10 -28.64 -27.26 10.59
CA ASP A 10 -29.97 -26.68 10.58
C ASP A 10 -29.95 -25.24 10.07
N GLY A 11 -30.76 -25.04 9.03
CA GLY A 11 -31.50 -23.82 8.75
C GLY A 11 -30.70 -22.62 8.24
N PHE A 12 -30.60 -22.45 6.92
CA PHE A 12 -30.90 -21.16 6.29
C PHE A 12 -31.40 -21.39 4.86
N SER A 13 -32.70 -21.12 4.68
CA SER A 13 -33.40 -21.07 3.41
C SER A 13 -32.84 -19.97 2.51
N ASP A 14 -32.66 -20.32 1.23
CA ASP A 14 -32.47 -19.49 0.04
C ASP A 14 -32.29 -17.97 0.25
N SER A 15 -31.05 -17.53 0.11
CA SER A 15 -30.77 -16.27 -0.57
C SER A 15 -29.47 -16.40 -1.36
N VAL A 16 -29.51 -15.91 -2.60
CA VAL A 16 -28.41 -15.85 -3.58
C VAL A 16 -27.07 -15.68 -2.89
N GLY A 17 -26.22 -16.72 -2.98
CA GLY A 17 -24.96 -16.80 -2.26
C GLY A 17 -24.17 -15.51 -2.39
N THR A 18 -23.93 -14.86 -1.25
CA THR A 18 -23.09 -13.67 -1.19
C THR A 18 -21.75 -13.97 -1.86
N LEU A 19 -21.12 -12.96 -2.48
CA LEU A 19 -19.79 -13.10 -3.10
C LEU A 19 -18.77 -13.78 -2.15
N GLU A 20 -18.94 -13.59 -0.85
CA GLU A 20 -18.15 -14.23 0.19
C GLU A 20 -18.43 -15.74 0.32
N SER A 21 -19.70 -16.16 0.27
CA SER A 21 -20.07 -17.59 0.25
C SER A 21 -19.58 -18.31 -1.02
N LEU A 22 -19.65 -17.64 -2.18
CA LEU A 22 -19.14 -18.17 -3.45
C LEU A 22 -17.61 -18.23 -3.48
N GLN A 23 -16.92 -17.27 -2.86
CA GLN A 23 -15.46 -17.34 -2.69
C GLN A 23 -15.07 -18.46 -1.73
N LYS A 24 -15.77 -18.62 -0.60
CA LYS A 24 -15.55 -19.72 0.34
C LYS A 24 -15.79 -21.09 -0.31
N SER A 25 -16.87 -21.24 -1.10
CA SER A 25 -17.17 -22.51 -1.78
C SER A 25 -16.20 -22.81 -2.92
N ALA A 26 -15.80 -21.81 -3.72
CA ALA A 26 -14.83 -22.00 -4.79
C ALA A 26 -13.43 -22.33 -4.26
N ILE A 27 -13.04 -21.69 -3.16
CA ILE A 27 -11.79 -21.99 -2.46
C ILE A 27 -11.86 -23.41 -1.87
N ALA A 28 -12.93 -23.75 -1.14
CA ALA A 28 -13.12 -25.09 -0.59
C ALA A 28 -13.10 -26.16 -1.69
N TYR A 29 -13.73 -25.91 -2.84
CA TYR A 29 -13.70 -26.80 -4.00
C TYR A 29 -12.28 -26.96 -4.56
N LEU A 30 -11.51 -25.87 -4.69
CA LEU A 30 -10.12 -25.92 -5.11
C LEU A 30 -9.26 -26.76 -4.15
N PHE A 31 -9.44 -26.56 -2.84
CA PHE A 31 -8.76 -27.32 -1.78
C PHE A 31 -9.24 -28.78 -1.67
N SER A 32 -10.38 -29.12 -2.27
CA SER A 32 -10.93 -30.47 -2.31
C SER A 32 -10.51 -31.27 -3.55
N ASP A 33 -9.87 -30.63 -4.55
CA ASP A 33 -9.40 -31.33 -5.74
C ASP A 33 -8.18 -32.19 -5.36
N PRO A 34 -8.29 -33.54 -5.42
CA PRO A 34 -7.20 -34.44 -5.03
C PRO A 34 -5.97 -34.35 -5.95
N ARG A 35 -6.09 -33.66 -7.10
CA ARG A 35 -4.97 -33.36 -8.01
C ARG A 35 -4.22 -32.09 -7.62
N LEU A 36 -4.82 -31.24 -6.78
CA LEU A 36 -4.20 -29.99 -6.36
C LEU A 36 -3.24 -30.26 -5.19
N GLN A 37 -1.93 -30.26 -5.49
CA GLN A 37 -0.91 -30.32 -4.44
C GLN A 37 -0.59 -28.91 -3.95
N ILE A 38 -1.13 -28.55 -2.79
CA ILE A 38 -0.74 -27.33 -2.08
C ILE A 38 0.49 -27.64 -1.25
N VAL A 39 1.62 -27.15 -1.73
CA VAL A 39 2.90 -27.28 -1.02
C VAL A 39 3.14 -25.99 -0.24
N LYS A 40 3.33 -26.11 1.08
CA LYS A 40 3.83 -25.00 1.87
C LYS A 40 5.28 -24.76 1.45
N LEU A 41 5.58 -23.59 0.90
CA LEU A 41 6.95 -23.19 0.62
C LEU A 41 7.76 -23.21 1.92
N ASN A 42 8.98 -23.74 1.84
CA ASN A 42 9.93 -23.58 2.93
C ASN A 42 10.45 -22.13 2.98
N ASP A 43 11.10 -21.75 4.09
CA ASP A 43 11.57 -20.37 4.29
C ASP A 43 12.50 -19.88 3.16
N GLN A 44 13.30 -20.76 2.58
CA GLN A 44 14.22 -20.42 1.50
C GLN A 44 13.48 -20.16 0.19
N GLU A 45 12.58 -21.07 -0.20
CA GLU A 45 11.75 -20.93 -1.40
C GLU A 45 10.87 -19.68 -1.33
N TYR A 46 10.28 -19.40 -0.17
CA TYR A 46 9.51 -18.18 0.05
C TYR A 46 10.37 -16.92 -0.13
N ARG A 47 11.60 -16.91 0.44
CA ARG A 47 12.55 -15.81 0.26
C ARG A 47 12.95 -15.61 -1.20
N GLU A 48 13.28 -16.68 -1.91
CA GLU A 48 13.68 -16.63 -3.32
C GLU A 48 12.54 -16.13 -4.22
N GLY A 49 11.30 -16.58 -3.95
CA GLY A 49 10.10 -16.08 -4.62
C GLY A 49 9.89 -14.58 -4.37
N GLN A 50 10.07 -14.12 -3.14
CA GLN A 50 10.00 -12.69 -2.78
C GLN A 50 11.08 -11.87 -3.49
N ILE A 51 12.33 -12.35 -3.53
CA ILE A 51 13.43 -11.68 -4.24
C ILE A 51 13.11 -11.57 -5.73
N THR A 52 12.62 -12.65 -6.36
CA THR A 52 12.29 -12.69 -7.79
C THR A 52 11.10 -11.81 -8.15
N TYR A 53 10.06 -11.78 -7.30
CA TYR A 53 8.93 -10.88 -7.49
C TYR A 53 9.36 -9.42 -7.46
N ARG A 54 10.20 -9.06 -6.48
CA ARG A 54 10.69 -7.69 -6.28
C ARG A 54 11.65 -7.26 -7.39
N SER A 55 12.52 -8.14 -7.89
CA SER A 55 13.45 -7.80 -8.98
C SER A 55 12.75 -7.49 -10.31
N ARG A 56 11.49 -7.92 -10.47
CA ARG A 56 10.66 -7.65 -11.65
C ARG A 56 9.66 -6.51 -11.45
N ASN A 57 9.53 -6.00 -10.24
CA ASN A 57 8.48 -5.05 -9.89
C ASN A 57 9.08 -3.73 -9.39
N LYS A 58 8.78 -2.62 -10.08
CA LYS A 58 9.29 -1.27 -9.75
C LYS A 58 8.63 -0.66 -8.51
N GLU A 59 7.90 -1.45 -7.74
CA GLU A 59 7.11 -0.98 -6.60
C GLU A 59 7.98 -0.34 -5.52
N THR A 60 9.13 -0.95 -5.20
CA THR A 60 10.06 -0.38 -4.22
C THR A 60 10.64 0.95 -4.68
N GLU A 61 10.99 1.08 -5.96
CA GLU A 61 11.47 2.35 -6.55
C GLU A 61 10.38 3.43 -6.49
N MET A 62 9.16 3.10 -6.90
CA MET A 62 8.03 4.06 -6.87
C MET A 62 7.69 4.50 -5.44
N MET A 63 7.71 3.58 -4.47
CA MET A 63 7.49 3.93 -3.06
C MET A 63 8.62 4.79 -2.52
N LEU A 64 9.86 4.51 -2.92
CA LEU A 64 11.02 5.30 -2.53
C LEU A 64 10.91 6.72 -3.05
N ASP A 65 10.63 6.90 -4.34
CA ASP A 65 10.47 8.21 -4.96
C ASP A 65 9.34 9.01 -4.32
N ALA A 66 8.17 8.39 -4.12
CA ALA A 66 7.03 9.05 -3.47
C ALA A 66 7.33 9.44 -2.01
N THR A 67 8.08 8.61 -1.29
CA THR A 67 8.50 8.88 0.09
C THR A 67 9.46 10.07 0.14
N LEU A 68 10.48 10.08 -0.72
CA LEU A 68 11.45 11.17 -0.78
C LEU A 68 10.80 12.49 -1.20
N GLN A 69 9.90 12.46 -2.17
CA GLN A 69 9.14 13.65 -2.58
C GLN A 69 8.30 14.20 -1.44
N ALA A 70 7.60 13.34 -0.69
CA ALA A 70 6.80 13.77 0.45
C ALA A 70 7.66 14.42 1.56
N ILE A 71 8.88 13.90 1.77
CA ILE A 71 9.84 14.48 2.71
C ILE A 71 10.35 15.83 2.21
N ASP A 72 10.69 15.95 0.92
CA ASP A 72 11.15 17.20 0.34
C ASP A 72 10.07 18.29 0.41
N ASP A 73 8.83 17.97 0.05
CA ASP A 73 7.69 18.90 0.05
C ASP A 73 7.40 19.49 1.45
N LYS A 74 7.63 18.73 2.52
CA LYS A 74 7.26 19.12 3.89
C LYS A 74 8.43 19.48 4.78
N MET A 75 9.62 18.97 4.49
CA MET A 75 10.78 18.99 5.38
C MET A 75 12.10 19.25 4.61
N SER A 76 12.08 19.80 3.39
CA SER A 76 13.28 20.05 2.56
C SER A 76 14.43 20.74 3.31
N SER A 77 14.13 21.74 4.14
CA SER A 77 15.11 22.50 4.92
C SER A 77 15.66 21.76 6.15
N GLN A 78 15.06 20.62 6.54
CA GLN A 78 15.50 19.86 7.71
C GLN A 78 16.78 19.09 7.38
N GLU A 79 17.82 19.33 8.17
CA GLU A 79 19.13 18.70 8.00
C GLU A 79 19.31 17.42 8.81
N HIS A 80 18.54 17.29 9.89
CA HIS A 80 18.66 16.20 10.87
C HIS A 80 17.35 15.43 10.95
N TYR A 81 17.40 14.12 10.77
CA TYR A 81 16.23 13.25 10.85
C TYR A 81 16.39 12.18 11.92
N THR A 82 15.39 12.05 12.78
CA THR A 82 15.19 10.89 13.65
C THR A 82 14.08 10.03 13.03
N ILE A 83 14.43 8.85 12.54
CA ILE A 83 13.57 8.01 11.70
C ILE A 83 13.25 6.71 12.43
N LEU A 84 11.97 6.34 12.51
CA LEU A 84 11.52 5.03 12.99
C LEU A 84 10.98 4.22 11.81
N SER A 85 11.56 3.05 11.52
CA SER A 85 10.97 2.07 10.60
C SER A 85 10.35 0.91 11.35
N ILE A 86 9.04 0.73 11.17
CA ILE A 86 8.23 -0.31 11.80
C ILE A 86 8.01 -1.44 10.80
N GLY A 87 8.47 -2.64 11.14
CA GLY A 87 8.55 -3.78 10.22
C GLY A 87 9.71 -3.63 9.24
N CYS A 88 10.88 -3.20 9.73
CA CYS A 88 12.04 -2.88 8.89
C CYS A 88 12.66 -4.11 8.19
N GLY A 89 12.37 -5.33 8.66
CA GLY A 89 12.90 -6.59 8.12
C GLY A 89 14.42 -6.53 7.86
N ILE A 90 14.83 -6.99 6.68
CA ILE A 90 16.23 -6.94 6.21
C ILE A 90 16.65 -5.59 5.59
N GLY A 91 15.77 -4.59 5.60
CA GLY A 91 16.04 -3.25 5.09
C GLY A 91 15.93 -3.07 3.57
N ILE A 92 15.06 -3.83 2.87
CA ILE A 92 14.96 -3.70 1.40
C ILE A 92 14.57 -2.28 0.97
N PHE A 93 13.70 -1.61 1.73
CA PHE A 93 13.33 -0.23 1.48
C PHE A 93 14.31 0.74 2.15
N GLU A 94 14.69 0.43 3.39
CA GLU A 94 15.50 1.28 4.26
C GLU A 94 16.87 1.56 3.66
N LYS A 95 17.54 0.55 3.11
CA LYS A 95 18.90 0.70 2.56
C LYS A 95 18.98 1.78 1.47
N PRO A 96 18.22 1.71 0.36
CA PRO A 96 18.26 2.76 -0.65
C PRO A 96 17.70 4.10 -0.13
N PHE A 97 16.70 4.07 0.76
CA PHE A 97 16.14 5.28 1.37
C PHE A 97 17.16 6.06 2.21
N LEU A 98 17.82 5.39 3.15
CA LEU A 98 18.84 5.97 4.01
C LEU A 98 20.05 6.43 3.19
N ASN A 99 20.52 5.62 2.24
CA ASN A 99 21.62 6.01 1.34
C ASN A 99 21.29 7.27 0.55
N LYS A 100 20.04 7.42 0.07
CA LYS A 100 19.62 8.63 -0.63
C LYS A 100 19.66 9.85 0.28
N LEU A 101 19.13 9.76 1.50
CA LEU A 101 19.17 10.86 2.46
C LEU A 101 20.62 11.23 2.85
N LEU A 102 21.49 10.25 3.08
CA LEU A 102 22.91 10.48 3.36
C LEU A 102 23.62 11.16 2.18
N SER A 103 23.32 10.76 0.93
CA SER A 103 23.88 11.43 -0.26
C SER A 103 23.42 12.88 -0.41
N LEU A 104 22.30 13.25 0.21
CA LEU A 104 21.81 14.63 0.33
C LEU A 104 22.39 15.37 1.55
N ASN A 105 23.47 14.83 2.13
CA ASN A 105 24.21 15.36 3.28
C ASN A 105 23.38 15.50 4.56
N LYS A 106 22.28 14.76 4.68
CA LYS A 106 21.43 14.75 5.87
C LYS A 106 22.08 13.93 6.99
N THR A 107 21.91 14.37 8.23
CA THR A 107 22.30 13.63 9.44
C THR A 107 21.11 12.78 9.90
N ILE A 108 21.32 11.51 10.18
CA ILE A 108 20.24 10.55 10.45
C ILE A 108 20.51 9.76 11.72
N HIS A 109 19.53 9.74 12.61
CA HIS A 109 19.39 8.72 13.65
C HIS A 109 18.28 7.74 13.26
N PHE A 110 18.64 6.52 12.90
CA PHE A 110 17.72 5.49 12.42
C PHE A 110 17.36 4.48 13.53
N VAL A 111 16.07 4.23 13.72
CA VAL A 111 15.56 3.20 14.61
C VAL A 111 14.75 2.19 13.81
N GLY A 112 15.18 0.93 13.81
CA GLY A 112 14.45 -0.18 13.18
C GLY A 112 13.77 -1.05 14.24
N VAL A 113 12.50 -1.39 14.02
CA VAL A 113 11.72 -2.29 14.88
C VAL A 113 11.13 -3.40 14.02
N ASP A 114 11.42 -4.65 14.34
CA ASP A 114 10.84 -5.81 13.67
C ASP A 114 10.89 -7.06 14.59
N PRO A 115 9.84 -7.89 14.67
CA PRO A 115 9.87 -9.08 15.52
C PRO A 115 10.85 -10.18 15.01
N ASN A 116 11.26 -10.14 13.74
CA ASN A 116 12.12 -11.16 13.14
C ASN A 116 13.60 -10.89 13.41
N LYS A 117 14.10 -11.47 14.51
CA LYS A 117 15.50 -11.41 14.96
C LYS A 117 16.54 -11.65 13.86
N LYS A 118 16.30 -12.63 12.97
CA LYS A 118 17.26 -12.97 11.90
C LYS A 118 17.33 -11.89 10.84
N GLU A 119 16.21 -11.24 10.55
CA GLU A 119 16.17 -10.14 9.59
C GLU A 119 16.75 -8.86 10.18
N CYS A 120 16.41 -8.56 11.44
CA CYS A 120 17.03 -7.47 12.19
C CYS A 120 18.56 -7.56 12.21
N LEU A 121 19.12 -8.75 12.39
CA LEU A 121 20.57 -8.94 12.42
C LEU A 121 21.22 -8.50 11.09
N LYS A 122 20.63 -8.88 9.95
CA LYS A 122 21.13 -8.50 8.62
C LYS A 122 21.04 -7.00 8.36
N LEU A 123 19.97 -6.36 8.82
CA LEU A 123 19.87 -4.90 8.74
C LEU A 123 20.89 -4.23 9.67
N LYS A 124 21.07 -4.75 10.89
CA LYS A 124 22.02 -4.24 11.88
C LYS A 124 23.46 -4.31 11.37
N GLU A 125 23.86 -5.40 10.71
CA GLU A 125 25.17 -5.55 10.08
C GLU A 125 25.41 -4.47 9.04
N TRP A 126 24.48 -4.28 8.11
CA TRP A 126 24.55 -3.22 7.11
C TRP A 126 24.59 -1.82 7.74
N CYS A 127 23.76 -1.54 8.75
CA CYS A 127 23.78 -0.25 9.44
C CYS A 127 25.12 0.02 10.14
N ARG A 128 25.80 -1.03 10.63
CA ARG A 128 27.13 -0.90 11.23
C ARG A 128 28.14 -0.46 10.18
N GLU A 129 28.17 -1.11 9.02
CA GLU A 129 29.05 -0.73 7.91
C GLU A 129 28.86 0.73 7.52
N VAL A 130 27.60 1.16 7.33
CA VAL A 130 27.29 2.57 7.00
C VAL A 130 27.68 3.52 8.13
N SER A 131 27.47 3.14 9.40
CA SER A 131 27.85 3.95 10.55
C SER A 131 29.36 4.09 10.69
N ASP A 132 30.14 3.07 10.33
CA ASP A 132 31.60 3.13 10.37
C ASP A 132 32.13 4.05 9.25
N GLU A 133 31.51 4.01 8.07
CA GLU A 133 31.85 4.88 6.93
C GLU A 133 31.40 6.34 7.13
N GLN A 134 30.24 6.56 7.79
CA GLN A 134 29.56 7.85 7.92
C GLN A 134 29.30 8.23 9.39
N SER A 135 30.28 7.99 10.26
CA SER A 135 30.12 8.08 11.73
C SER A 135 29.60 9.41 12.29
N SER A 136 29.82 10.53 11.59
CA SER A 136 29.29 11.85 11.97
C SER A 136 27.88 12.14 11.44
N LYS A 137 27.40 11.34 10.47
CA LYS A 137 26.14 11.55 9.75
C LYS A 137 25.11 10.46 9.98
N PHE A 138 25.52 9.29 10.45
CA PHE A 138 24.62 8.15 10.63
C PHE A 138 24.83 7.50 12.00
N SER A 139 23.74 7.36 12.75
CA SER A 139 23.67 6.53 13.95
C SER A 139 22.41 5.68 13.90
N PHE A 140 22.39 4.55 14.62
CA PHE A 140 21.26 3.65 14.54
C PHE A 140 21.04 2.80 15.80
N THR A 141 19.80 2.33 15.96
CA THR A 141 19.43 1.29 16.93
C THR A 141 18.41 0.31 16.30
N ILE A 142 18.61 -1.00 16.45
CA ILE A 142 17.68 -2.02 15.94
C ILE A 142 17.10 -2.82 17.11
N TYR A 143 15.78 -2.87 17.19
CA TYR A 143 15.02 -3.58 18.22
C TYR A 143 14.31 -4.80 17.61
N PRO A 144 14.76 -6.03 17.94
CA PRO A 144 14.13 -7.24 17.43
C PRO A 144 12.90 -7.63 18.26
N VAL A 145 11.89 -6.76 18.27
CA VAL A 145 10.65 -6.85 19.06
C VAL A 145 9.45 -6.47 18.20
N GLY A 146 8.25 -6.89 18.63
CA GLY A 146 7.01 -6.37 18.05
C GLY A 146 6.82 -4.89 18.38
N PHE A 147 6.17 -4.14 17.48
CA PHE A 147 5.94 -2.71 17.70
C PHE A 147 4.99 -2.45 18.87
N GLU A 148 4.09 -3.39 19.16
CA GLU A 148 3.17 -3.35 20.29
C GLU A 148 3.94 -3.24 21.62
N THR A 149 5.05 -3.96 21.75
CA THR A 149 5.90 -4.00 22.96
C THR A 149 7.11 -3.07 22.89
N PHE A 150 7.30 -2.37 21.77
CA PHE A 150 8.41 -1.43 21.60
C PHE A 150 8.18 -0.17 22.42
N GLU A 151 9.10 0.15 23.32
CA GLU A 151 9.09 1.40 24.09
C GLU A 151 10.16 2.34 23.53
N ALA A 152 9.72 3.51 23.05
CA ALA A 152 10.62 4.50 22.51
C ALA A 152 11.16 5.41 23.63
N THR A 153 12.44 5.76 23.53
CA THR A 153 13.07 6.76 24.42
C THR A 153 13.03 8.18 23.87
N GLN A 154 12.49 8.36 22.66
CA GLN A 154 12.48 9.61 21.90
C GLN A 154 11.31 9.67 20.92
N ASN A 155 10.99 10.88 20.47
CA ASN A 155 10.06 11.11 19.36
C ASN A 155 10.81 11.17 18.01
N PHE A 156 10.06 10.93 16.93
CA PHE A 156 10.59 10.78 15.57
C PHE A 156 10.07 11.84 14.62
N ASP A 157 10.92 12.29 13.71
CA ASP A 157 10.57 13.18 12.61
C ASP A 157 9.83 12.43 11.50
N ILE A 158 10.24 11.19 11.24
CA ILE A 158 9.67 10.33 10.21
C ILE A 158 9.38 8.95 10.81
N ILE A 159 8.16 8.46 10.63
CA ILE A 159 7.76 7.10 11.00
C ILE A 159 7.29 6.36 9.74
N LEU A 160 7.86 5.19 9.48
CA LEU A 160 7.64 4.41 8.28
C LEU A 160 6.86 3.13 8.60
N PHE A 161 5.81 2.87 7.82
CA PHE A 161 5.10 1.60 7.70
C PHE A 161 5.12 1.14 6.24
N ILE A 162 6.29 0.68 5.74
CA ILE A 162 6.43 0.23 4.36
C ILE A 162 6.28 -1.28 4.29
N ASN A 163 5.18 -1.74 3.68
CA ASN A 163 4.81 -3.15 3.56
C ASN A 163 4.81 -3.93 4.89
N SER A 164 4.49 -3.23 5.98
CA SER A 164 4.43 -3.83 7.32
C SER A 164 3.04 -3.78 7.95
N LEU A 165 2.22 -2.78 7.60
CA LEU A 165 0.95 -2.52 8.29
C LEU A 165 -0.06 -3.69 8.22
N TYR A 166 0.02 -4.54 7.20
CA TYR A 166 -0.89 -5.68 7.04
C TYR A 166 -0.54 -6.91 7.91
N TYR A 167 0.57 -6.86 8.65
CA TYR A 167 0.90 -7.87 9.67
C TYR A 167 0.34 -7.54 11.05
N PHE A 168 -0.18 -6.34 11.25
CA PHE A 168 -0.77 -5.93 12.52
C PHE A 168 -2.17 -6.52 12.66
N SER A 169 -2.44 -7.12 13.81
CA SER A 169 -3.80 -7.56 14.17
C SER A 169 -4.74 -6.37 14.33
N GLU A 170 -4.26 -5.30 14.97
CA GLU A 170 -5.01 -4.09 15.26
C GLU A 170 -4.28 -2.87 14.71
N ILE A 171 -4.80 -2.28 13.63
CA ILE A 171 -4.15 -1.15 12.94
C ILE A 171 -4.32 0.15 13.74
N GLU A 172 -5.50 0.41 14.30
CA GLU A 172 -5.79 1.69 14.97
C GLU A 172 -4.88 1.94 16.19
N PRO A 173 -4.68 0.99 17.12
CA PRO A 173 -3.76 1.16 18.24
C PRO A 173 -2.33 1.46 17.78
N SER A 174 -1.86 0.78 16.72
CA SER A 174 -0.53 1.01 16.16
C SER A 174 -0.38 2.42 15.60
N ILE A 175 -1.35 2.91 14.83
CA ILE A 175 -1.32 4.29 14.31
C ILE A 175 -1.40 5.31 15.43
N ARG A 176 -2.23 5.07 16.46
CA ARG A 176 -2.32 5.94 17.64
C ARG A 176 -1.00 6.02 18.39
N LYS A 177 -0.34 4.88 18.61
CA LYS A 177 0.99 4.81 19.21
C LYS A 177 2.01 5.58 18.37
N SER A 178 2.04 5.36 17.06
CA SER A 178 2.93 6.11 16.17
C SER A 178 2.69 7.62 16.21
N TYR A 179 1.43 8.06 16.29
CA TYR A 179 1.11 9.48 16.44
C TYR A 179 1.68 10.07 17.74
N GLN A 180 1.63 9.33 18.86
CA GLN A 180 2.22 9.76 20.13
C GLN A 180 3.75 9.82 20.08
N LEU A 181 4.38 8.99 19.24
CA LEU A 181 5.82 8.97 19.01
C LEU A 181 6.29 10.01 18.00
N LEU A 182 5.38 10.73 17.35
CA LEU A 182 5.72 11.72 16.33
C LEU A 182 6.17 13.03 16.96
N ARG A 183 7.19 13.66 16.40
CA ARG A 183 7.54 15.05 16.73
C ARG A 183 6.55 16.02 16.12
N GLU A 184 6.56 17.25 16.62
CA GLU A 184 5.84 18.34 15.97
C GLU A 184 6.31 18.48 14.51
N ARG A 185 5.36 18.59 13.57
CA ARG A 185 5.59 18.61 12.11
C ARG A 185 6.23 17.35 11.53
N GLY A 186 6.36 16.27 12.30
CA GLY A 186 6.79 14.98 11.79
C GLY A 186 5.76 14.39 10.82
N MET A 187 6.17 13.33 10.13
CA MET A 187 5.31 12.59 9.21
C MET A 187 5.27 11.08 9.50
N ILE A 188 4.09 10.51 9.30
CA ILE A 188 3.89 9.06 9.23
C ILE A 188 3.67 8.72 7.76
N LEU A 189 4.49 7.84 7.21
CA LEU A 189 4.42 7.37 5.83
C LEU A 189 4.00 5.91 5.82
N VAL A 190 2.90 5.62 5.13
CA VAL A 190 2.32 4.28 5.03
C VAL A 190 2.40 3.83 3.58
N GLY A 191 3.31 2.88 3.30
CA GLY A 191 3.44 2.23 2.01
C GLY A 191 2.72 0.89 2.06
N ILE A 192 1.56 0.80 1.42
CA ILE A 192 0.82 -0.46 1.31
C ILE A 192 0.63 -0.79 -0.17
N ASN A 193 0.90 -2.04 -0.55
CA ASN A 193 0.50 -2.52 -1.86
C ASN A 193 -1.05 -2.56 -1.89
N PRO A 194 -1.72 -1.76 -2.74
CA PRO A 194 -3.15 -1.82 -2.84
C PRO A 194 -3.54 -3.21 -3.36
N LYS A 195 -4.21 -4.02 -2.52
CA LYS A 195 -4.88 -5.23 -3.00
C LYS A 195 -5.74 -4.80 -4.20
N LYS A 196 -5.41 -5.29 -5.40
CA LYS A 196 -6.06 -4.98 -6.70
C LYS A 196 -7.61 -5.09 -6.71
N LYS A 197 -8.24 -5.58 -5.64
CA LYS A 197 -9.70 -5.73 -5.50
C LYS A 197 -10.46 -4.54 -4.90
N LEU A 198 -9.82 -3.45 -4.45
CA LEU A 198 -10.56 -2.29 -3.93
C LEU A 198 -10.91 -1.19 -4.96
N LEU A 199 -10.39 -1.27 -6.19
CA LEU A 199 -10.65 -0.27 -7.24
C LEU A 199 -11.91 -0.54 -8.09
N ASN A 200 -12.53 -1.72 -8.01
CA ASN A 200 -13.72 -2.05 -8.82
C ASN A 200 -15.07 -1.80 -8.13
N LYS A 201 -15.13 -1.35 -6.86
CA LYS A 201 -16.40 -1.08 -6.18
C LYS A 201 -16.92 0.38 -6.29
N ARG A 202 -16.22 1.28 -7.00
CA ARG A 202 -16.68 2.68 -7.19
C ARG A 202 -17.28 3.00 -8.57
N LYS A 203 -17.37 2.04 -9.50
CA LYS A 203 -18.01 2.26 -10.82
C LYS A 203 -19.42 1.67 -10.97
N SER A 204 -20.06 1.22 -9.88
CA SER A 204 -21.45 0.77 -9.90
C SER A 204 -22.32 1.44 -8.82
N LYS A 205 -22.25 2.77 -8.70
CA LYS A 205 -23.41 3.55 -8.28
C LYS A 205 -23.98 4.18 -9.55
N GLY A 206 -25.15 3.67 -9.94
CA GLY A 206 -25.79 3.96 -11.21
C GLY A 206 -25.92 5.45 -11.48
N ARG A 207 -25.36 5.87 -12.61
CA ARG A 207 -26.11 6.80 -13.47
C ARG A 207 -27.17 5.97 -14.16
N THR A 208 -28.42 6.18 -13.79
CA THR A 208 -29.55 5.88 -14.67
C THR A 208 -29.27 6.55 -16.03
N PRO A 209 -29.50 5.88 -17.17
CA PRO A 209 -29.39 6.54 -18.46
C PRO A 209 -30.53 7.54 -18.54
N SER A 210 -30.22 8.83 -18.51
CA SER A 210 -31.13 9.85 -18.99
C SER A 210 -31.33 9.61 -20.49
N THR A 211 -32.57 9.31 -20.87
CA THR A 211 -33.06 9.24 -22.25
C THR A 211 -32.52 10.42 -23.06
N PRO A 212 -31.94 10.23 -24.26
CA PRO A 212 -31.58 11.35 -25.12
C PRO A 212 -32.86 12.05 -25.60
N PRO A 213 -32.90 13.39 -25.64
CA PRO A 213 -34.01 14.08 -26.29
C PRO A 213 -34.00 13.76 -27.79
N ALA A 214 -35.18 13.43 -28.32
CA ALA A 214 -35.39 13.20 -29.74
C ALA A 214 -35.00 14.45 -30.54
N LEU A 215 -33.93 14.34 -31.33
CA LEU A 215 -33.61 15.28 -32.39
C LEU A 215 -34.56 15.00 -33.56
N THR A 216 -35.66 15.73 -33.63
CA THR A 216 -36.48 15.80 -34.84
C THR A 216 -35.70 16.53 -35.93
N SER A 217 -35.58 15.85 -37.06
CA SER A 217 -34.92 16.24 -38.29
C SER A 217 -35.45 17.52 -38.94
N ASN A 218 -34.52 18.43 -39.26
CA ASN A 218 -34.31 19.14 -40.53
C ASN A 218 -35.50 19.86 -41.24
N PRO A 219 -35.45 21.20 -41.42
CA PRO A 219 -36.29 21.89 -42.39
C PRO A 219 -35.52 22.18 -43.67
N ALA A 220 -35.75 21.37 -44.71
CA ALA A 220 -35.44 21.73 -46.09
C ALA A 220 -36.71 21.56 -46.94
N SER A 221 -37.54 22.61 -47.00
CA SER A 221 -38.36 22.96 -48.18
C SER A 221 -39.36 24.08 -47.89
N SER A 222 -38.98 25.33 -48.14
CA SER A 222 -39.95 26.37 -48.54
C SER A 222 -39.29 27.40 -49.49
N TRP A 223 -39.12 26.93 -50.72
CA TRP A 223 -39.55 27.63 -51.94
C TRP A 223 -39.28 29.14 -52.08
N LYS A 224 -38.35 29.41 -53.00
CA LYS A 224 -38.36 30.52 -53.97
C LYS A 224 -39.77 31.03 -54.32
N LYS A 225 -40.01 32.34 -54.09
CA LYS A 225 -40.88 33.31 -54.80
C LYS A 225 -41.04 34.50 -53.82
N LYS A 226 -40.67 35.77 -54.07
CA LYS A 226 -40.74 36.64 -55.25
C LYS A 226 -39.71 37.78 -55.06
N LYS A 227 -38.85 38.04 -56.05
CA LYS A 227 -38.28 39.38 -56.32
C LYS A 227 -38.76 39.82 -57.70
N LYS A 228 -39.72 40.75 -57.70
CA LYS A 228 -40.24 41.63 -58.78
C LYS A 228 -41.30 42.47 -58.04
N LYS A 229 -41.37 43.80 -58.08
CA LYS A 229 -40.77 44.84 -58.93
C LYS A 229 -41.19 46.20 -58.31
N GLN A 230 -40.62 47.31 -58.81
CA GLN A 230 -40.90 48.74 -58.55
C GLN A 230 -39.97 49.36 -57.50
N ASN A 231 -38.95 50.18 -57.83
CA ASN A 231 -38.88 51.38 -58.68
C ASN A 231 -40.00 52.39 -58.36
N LYS A 232 -39.68 53.44 -57.59
CA LYS A 232 -39.65 54.84 -58.07
C LYS A 232 -39.45 55.86 -56.94
N LEU A 233 -38.49 56.75 -57.20
CA LEU A 233 -38.51 58.21 -56.96
C LEU A 233 -38.45 58.73 -55.51
N SER A 234 -37.40 59.54 -55.32
CA SER A 234 -37.30 60.70 -54.41
C SER A 234 -37.19 60.43 -52.92
#